data_AF-A0A2G4IB85-F1
#
_entry.id   AF-A0A2G4IB85-F1
#
_cell.length_a   1.000
_cell.length_b   1.000
_cell.length_c   1.000
_cell.angle_alpha   90.00
_cell.angle_beta   90.00
_cell.angle_gamma   90.00
#
_symmetry.space_group_name_H-M   'P 1'
#
loop_
_entity.id
_entity.type
_entity.pdbx_description
1 polymer ?
#
loop_
_entity_poly.entity_id
_entity_poly.type
_entity_poly.pdbx_seq_one_letter_code
_entity_poly.pdbx_strand_id
1 'polypeptide(L)'
;MKLITPLFAIAALSTATSFAAGKPDFAKDIGPIFAKNCLECHGPEKQKGKLRLDGKDTAFKGGESGLVSLVPGKSADSRIYKVITLAKGHDDIMPPKGEPLSKATTDLIKAWIDSGADWPTGLKLTPIGGATAKKEKELPPAPKATSGETKAVAELAKAGITAREIAQGSNWRYINLRVVGKKFDAKVWDQIKDVSNLLELNAAGVELTDADLAKLGKLTNLRRLNLANATVKDSSLAGLKTLANLEYINLVGTQVTDAGVKQLAGLKKLQNVYLFESKVTDAGVAELKKALPAARIDNGADLKAFAAATAAKAEVDKKAEDAKKAADAAKKDEKKPDAPKADEKKEDKKEDAKTKAKKANDKKK
;
A
#
# COMPACT_ATOMS: atom_id res chain seq x y z
N MET A 1 -64.45 -1.71 -39.61
CA MET A 1 -63.09 -2.04 -40.05
C MET A 1 -62.16 -1.89 -38.84
N LYS A 2 -61.87 -2.99 -38.13
CA LYS A 2 -61.05 -2.99 -36.89
C LYS A 2 -59.58 -3.13 -37.29
N LEU A 3 -58.77 -2.13 -36.97
CA LEU A 3 -57.31 -2.14 -37.13
C LEU A 3 -56.67 -2.89 -35.97
N ILE A 4 -55.86 -3.90 -36.29
CA ILE A 4 -55.06 -4.71 -35.37
C ILE A 4 -53.64 -4.14 -35.43
N THR A 5 -53.11 -3.64 -34.33
CA THR A 5 -51.72 -3.21 -34.20
C THR A 5 -50.90 -4.32 -33.52
N PRO A 6 -49.75 -4.77 -34.07
CA PRO A 6 -48.94 -5.78 -33.41
C PRO A 6 -48.02 -5.14 -32.37
N LEU A 7 -47.97 -5.76 -31.19
CA LEU A 7 -47.09 -5.41 -30.08
C LEU A 7 -45.71 -6.03 -30.33
N PHE A 8 -44.70 -5.23 -30.63
CA PHE A 8 -43.30 -5.69 -30.67
C PHE A 8 -42.74 -5.72 -29.24
N ALA A 9 -42.53 -6.92 -28.70
CA ALA A 9 -41.78 -7.11 -27.47
C ALA A 9 -40.27 -7.10 -27.78
N ILE A 10 -39.57 -6.04 -27.39
CA ILE A 10 -38.11 -5.97 -27.43
C ILE A 10 -37.59 -6.65 -26.17
N ALA A 11 -37.08 -7.88 -26.31
CA ALA A 11 -36.35 -8.56 -25.25
C ALA A 11 -34.93 -7.97 -25.17
N ALA A 12 -34.67 -7.14 -24.16
CA ALA A 12 -33.33 -6.68 -23.83
C ALA A 12 -32.55 -7.82 -23.18
N LEU A 13 -31.67 -8.48 -23.95
CA LEU A 13 -30.69 -9.43 -23.43
C LEU A 13 -29.60 -8.65 -22.69
N SER A 14 -29.75 -8.50 -21.37
CA SER A 14 -28.69 -8.01 -20.50
C SER A 14 -27.60 -9.07 -20.38
N THR A 15 -26.54 -8.97 -21.18
CA THR A 15 -25.31 -9.73 -20.93
C THR A 15 -24.64 -9.15 -19.69
N ALA A 16 -24.88 -9.78 -18.55
CA ALA A 16 -24.09 -9.54 -17.34
C ALA A 16 -22.67 -10.05 -17.61
N THR A 17 -21.74 -9.14 -17.83
CA THR A 17 -20.31 -9.44 -17.87
C THR A 17 -19.88 -9.86 -16.47
N SER A 18 -19.86 -11.17 -16.23
CA SER A 18 -19.31 -11.73 -15.00
C SER A 18 -17.79 -11.55 -15.06
N PHE A 19 -17.27 -10.55 -14.35
CA PHE A 19 -15.86 -10.53 -13.98
C PHE A 19 -15.62 -11.73 -13.05
N ALA A 20 -15.02 -12.80 -13.58
CA ALA A 20 -14.43 -13.83 -12.73
C ALA A 20 -13.35 -13.16 -11.88
N ALA A 21 -13.64 -12.90 -10.60
CA ALA A 21 -12.64 -12.45 -9.65
C ALA A 21 -11.51 -13.49 -9.64
N GLY A 22 -10.29 -13.06 -9.94
CA GLY A 22 -9.11 -13.91 -9.93
C GLY A 22 -8.88 -14.56 -8.56
N LYS A 23 -8.07 -15.61 -8.52
CA LYS A 23 -7.66 -16.25 -7.26
C LYS A 23 -7.04 -15.21 -6.31
N PRO A 24 -7.39 -15.20 -5.01
CA PRO A 24 -6.81 -14.24 -4.07
C PRO A 24 -5.28 -14.36 -4.01
N ASP A 25 -4.59 -13.23 -4.10
CA ASP A 25 -3.14 -13.17 -4.04
C ASP A 25 -2.68 -13.04 -2.58
N PHE A 26 -1.71 -13.86 -2.17
CA PHE A 26 -1.30 -13.82 -0.76
C PHE A 26 -0.69 -12.48 -0.36
N ALA A 27 0.21 -11.90 -1.16
CA ALA A 27 0.91 -10.69 -0.75
C ALA A 27 -0.04 -9.48 -0.67
N LYS A 28 -1.02 -9.41 -1.57
CA LYS A 28 -1.97 -8.29 -1.67
C LYS A 28 -3.17 -8.46 -0.76
N ASP A 29 -3.75 -9.65 -0.71
CA ASP A 29 -5.08 -9.88 -0.15
C ASP A 29 -5.03 -10.55 1.23
N ILE A 30 -4.13 -11.52 1.43
CA ILE A 30 -4.13 -12.37 2.65
C ILE A 30 -3.08 -11.94 3.69
N GLY A 31 -1.89 -11.58 3.23
CA GLY A 31 -0.75 -11.17 4.03
C GLY A 31 -1.10 -10.01 4.97
N PRO A 32 -1.75 -8.92 4.49
CA PRO A 32 -2.20 -7.84 5.36
C PRO A 32 -3.21 -8.28 6.43
N ILE A 33 -4.08 -9.24 6.11
CA ILE A 33 -5.04 -9.79 7.09
C ILE A 33 -4.31 -10.55 8.19
N PHE A 34 -3.37 -11.42 7.83
CA PHE A 34 -2.59 -12.19 8.79
C PHE A 34 -1.72 -11.27 9.65
N ALA A 35 -1.03 -10.34 9.00
CA ALA A 35 -0.18 -9.34 9.63
C ALA A 35 -0.92 -8.51 10.68
N LYS A 36 -2.19 -8.17 10.42
CA LYS A 36 -3.02 -7.35 11.29
C LYS A 36 -3.72 -8.14 12.39
N ASN A 37 -4.33 -9.27 12.05
CA ASN A 37 -5.28 -9.93 12.95
C ASN A 37 -4.68 -11.16 13.66
N CYS A 38 -3.54 -11.67 13.20
CA CYS A 38 -2.98 -12.93 13.68
C CYS A 38 -1.61 -12.77 14.37
N LEU A 39 -0.75 -11.87 13.87
CA LEU A 39 0.65 -11.82 14.32
C LEU A 39 0.87 -11.20 15.71
N GLU A 40 -0.13 -10.55 16.31
CA GLU A 40 -0.02 -10.11 17.71
C GLU A 40 0.10 -11.32 18.66
N CYS A 41 -0.55 -12.43 18.33
CA CYS A 41 -0.56 -13.65 19.15
C CYS A 41 0.21 -14.83 18.53
N HIS A 42 0.44 -14.82 17.22
CA HIS A 42 1.12 -15.89 16.46
C HIS A 42 2.28 -15.36 15.61
N GLY A 43 2.95 -14.30 16.06
CA GLY A 43 4.12 -13.70 15.42
C GLY A 43 5.44 -14.11 16.07
N PRO A 44 6.55 -13.42 15.75
CA PRO A 44 7.87 -13.76 16.31
C PRO A 44 7.94 -13.52 17.83
N GLU A 45 7.33 -12.44 18.31
CA GLU A 45 7.34 -12.02 19.72
C GLU A 45 6.43 -12.87 20.63
N LYS A 46 5.37 -13.47 20.05
CA LYS A 46 4.36 -14.20 20.80
C LYS A 46 3.80 -15.34 19.96
N GLN A 47 3.84 -16.54 20.52
CA GLN A 47 3.49 -17.78 19.84
C GLN A 47 2.47 -18.56 20.67
N LYS A 48 1.27 -18.01 20.83
CA LYS A 48 0.20 -18.69 21.58
C LYS A 48 -0.10 -20.04 20.96
N GLY A 49 -0.21 -21.06 21.81
CA GLY A 49 -0.38 -22.45 21.38
C GLY A 49 0.70 -22.89 20.39
N LYS A 50 1.93 -22.36 20.49
CA LYS A 50 3.09 -22.65 19.63
C LYS A 50 2.86 -22.49 18.12
N LEU A 51 1.79 -21.80 17.73
CA LEU A 51 1.46 -21.53 16.32
C LEU A 51 2.16 -20.24 15.86
N ARG A 52 2.75 -20.29 14.66
CA ARG A 52 3.63 -19.25 14.13
C ARG A 52 3.27 -18.92 12.68
N LEU A 53 2.68 -17.75 12.45
CA LEU A 53 2.04 -17.34 11.20
C LEU A 53 2.78 -16.25 10.43
N ASP A 54 3.99 -15.85 10.83
CA ASP A 54 4.77 -14.86 10.06
C ASP A 54 5.62 -15.44 8.94
N GLY A 55 5.60 -16.75 8.71
CA GLY A 55 6.30 -17.36 7.58
C GLY A 55 5.67 -18.67 7.13
N LYS A 56 5.80 -18.97 5.83
CA LYS A 56 5.23 -20.15 5.18
C LYS A 56 5.51 -21.44 5.94
N ASP A 57 6.76 -21.85 6.09
CA ASP A 57 7.09 -23.18 6.64
C ASP A 57 6.52 -23.44 8.03
N THR A 58 6.39 -22.39 8.84
CA THR A 58 5.81 -22.51 10.19
C THR A 58 4.29 -22.41 10.17
N ALA A 59 3.71 -21.61 9.27
CA ALA A 59 2.27 -21.39 9.20
C ALA A 59 1.51 -22.65 8.77
N PHE A 60 2.12 -23.52 7.97
CA PHE A 60 1.49 -24.77 7.51
C PHE A 60 1.56 -25.89 8.55
N LYS A 61 2.63 -25.95 9.36
CA LYS A 61 2.88 -27.06 10.29
C LYS A 61 1.87 -27.18 11.42
N GLY A 62 1.24 -26.08 11.85
CA GLY A 62 0.40 -26.11 13.05
C GLY A 62 1.11 -25.67 14.31
N GLY A 63 0.41 -25.76 15.43
CA GLY A 63 0.93 -25.44 16.76
C GLY A 63 0.80 -26.63 17.72
N GLU A 64 0.63 -26.33 18.99
CA GLU A 64 0.54 -27.28 20.11
C GLU A 64 -0.68 -28.19 20.08
N SER A 65 -1.71 -27.84 19.28
CA SER A 65 -2.86 -28.71 19.06
C SER A 65 -2.53 -29.97 18.25
N GLY A 66 -1.35 -30.04 17.62
CA GLY A 66 -0.96 -31.13 16.73
C GLY A 66 -1.73 -31.17 15.40
N LEU A 67 -2.65 -30.23 15.18
CA LEU A 67 -3.44 -30.13 13.96
C LEU A 67 -2.72 -29.27 12.92
N VAL A 68 -2.80 -29.73 11.67
CA VAL A 68 -2.32 -28.96 10.51
C VAL A 68 -3.07 -27.63 10.43
N SER A 69 -2.31 -26.55 10.37
CA SER A 69 -2.86 -25.19 10.44
C SER A 69 -3.47 -24.75 9.11
N LEU A 70 -2.78 -25.04 8.00
CA LEU A 70 -3.21 -24.76 6.64
C LEU A 70 -3.06 -26.02 5.78
N VAL A 71 -4.17 -26.45 5.18
CA VAL A 71 -4.22 -27.58 4.24
C VAL A 71 -4.55 -27.00 2.86
N PRO A 72 -3.57 -26.91 1.94
CA PRO A 72 -3.80 -26.47 0.56
C PRO A 72 -5.02 -27.15 -0.08
N GLY A 73 -5.92 -26.35 -0.65
CA GLY A 73 -7.12 -26.83 -1.33
C GLY A 73 -8.26 -27.27 -0.40
N LYS A 74 -8.07 -27.25 0.93
CA LYS A 74 -9.05 -27.76 1.90
C LYS A 74 -9.21 -26.83 3.09
N SER A 75 -9.93 -25.71 2.90
CA SER A 75 -10.29 -24.79 3.98
C SER A 75 -11.04 -25.48 5.12
N ALA A 76 -11.93 -26.41 4.79
CA ALA A 76 -12.69 -27.20 5.78
C ALA A 76 -11.81 -28.10 6.66
N ASP A 77 -10.58 -28.42 6.23
CA ASP A 77 -9.63 -29.21 7.02
C ASP A 77 -8.57 -28.33 7.71
N SER A 78 -8.47 -27.06 7.32
CA SER A 78 -7.50 -26.11 7.85
C SER A 78 -7.93 -25.58 9.22
N ARG A 79 -7.13 -25.83 10.27
CA ARG A 79 -7.45 -25.38 11.64
C ARG A 79 -7.63 -23.87 11.72
N ILE A 80 -6.84 -23.07 10.99
CA ILE A 80 -6.99 -21.60 10.97
C ILE A 80 -8.41 -21.22 10.56
N TYR A 81 -8.93 -21.80 9.48
CA TYR A 81 -10.25 -21.44 8.97
C TYR A 81 -11.36 -21.82 9.96
N LYS A 82 -11.23 -22.98 10.63
CA LYS A 82 -12.16 -23.42 11.67
C LYS A 82 -12.24 -22.40 12.82
N VAL A 83 -11.09 -22.00 13.38
CA VAL A 83 -11.09 -21.14 14.58
C VAL A 83 -11.51 -19.70 14.31
N ILE A 84 -11.32 -19.18 13.09
CA ILE A 84 -11.74 -17.81 12.74
C ILE A 84 -13.22 -17.69 12.34
N THR A 85 -13.91 -18.82 12.15
CA THR A 85 -15.33 -18.87 11.76
C THR A 85 -16.25 -19.32 12.90
N LEU A 86 -15.69 -19.58 14.09
CA LEU A 86 -16.47 -19.90 15.29
C LEU A 86 -17.36 -18.72 15.71
N ALA A 87 -18.44 -19.04 16.41
CA ALA A 87 -19.36 -18.04 16.93
C ALA A 87 -18.70 -17.18 18.02
N LYS A 88 -19.07 -15.89 18.07
CA LYS A 88 -18.61 -14.95 19.10
C LYS A 88 -18.85 -15.54 20.50
N GLY A 89 -17.81 -15.58 21.32
CA GLY A 89 -17.85 -16.13 22.68
C GLY A 89 -17.44 -17.60 22.80
N HIS A 90 -17.12 -18.29 21.70
CA HIS A 90 -16.52 -19.62 21.76
C HIS A 90 -15.06 -19.55 22.25
N ASP A 91 -14.65 -20.45 23.14
CA ASP A 91 -13.31 -20.42 23.78
C ASP A 91 -12.14 -20.47 22.78
N ASP A 92 -12.28 -21.30 21.75
CA ASP A 92 -11.29 -21.44 20.68
C ASP A 92 -11.38 -20.37 19.56
N ILE A 93 -12.29 -19.38 19.65
CA ILE A 93 -12.41 -18.37 18.59
C ILE A 93 -11.13 -17.54 18.46
N MET A 94 -10.74 -17.28 17.22
CA MET A 94 -9.62 -16.40 16.91
C MET A 94 -10.10 -15.21 16.07
N PRO A 95 -9.78 -13.96 16.46
CA PRO A 95 -8.97 -13.58 17.62
C PRO A 95 -9.72 -13.79 18.96
N PRO A 96 -9.02 -14.13 20.06
CA PRO A 96 -9.65 -14.40 21.36
C PRO A 96 -10.07 -13.11 22.10
N LYS A 97 -9.65 -11.95 21.60
CA LYS A 97 -9.99 -10.62 22.11
C LYS A 97 -10.35 -9.74 20.93
N GLY A 98 -11.38 -8.90 21.10
CA GLY A 98 -11.88 -8.02 20.05
C GLY A 98 -13.04 -8.63 19.29
N GLU A 99 -13.42 -7.98 18.19
CA GLU A 99 -14.49 -8.47 17.32
C GLU A 99 -13.97 -9.61 16.42
N PRO A 100 -14.79 -10.65 16.16
CA PRO A 100 -14.48 -11.67 15.17
C PRO A 100 -14.18 -11.08 13.79
N LEU A 101 -13.42 -11.82 12.97
CA LEU A 101 -13.19 -11.41 11.59
C LEU A 101 -14.52 -11.34 10.83
N SER A 102 -14.65 -10.35 9.94
CA SER A 102 -15.86 -10.20 9.13
C SER A 102 -16.02 -11.38 8.17
N LYS A 103 -17.26 -11.65 7.77
CA LYS A 103 -17.57 -12.71 6.79
C LYS A 103 -16.81 -12.54 5.47
N ALA A 104 -16.72 -11.31 4.95
CA ALA A 104 -15.93 -11.03 3.75
C ALA A 104 -14.43 -11.40 3.92
N THR A 105 -13.87 -11.15 5.10
CA THR A 105 -12.47 -11.48 5.41
C THR A 105 -12.25 -12.98 5.50
N THR A 106 -13.15 -13.69 6.20
CA THR A 106 -13.06 -15.15 6.35
C THR A 106 -13.33 -15.87 5.03
N ASP A 107 -14.25 -15.38 4.18
CA ASP A 107 -14.49 -15.90 2.83
C ASP A 107 -13.27 -15.73 1.92
N LEU A 108 -12.55 -14.61 2.04
CA LEU A 108 -11.33 -14.37 1.27
C LEU A 108 -10.21 -15.34 1.67
N ILE A 109 -10.02 -15.57 2.98
CA ILE A 109 -9.09 -16.60 3.49
C ILE A 109 -9.50 -17.98 3.00
N LYS A 110 -10.81 -18.31 3.05
CA LYS A 110 -11.35 -19.58 2.54
C LYS A 110 -10.99 -19.78 1.07
N ALA A 111 -11.29 -18.80 0.24
CA ALA A 111 -11.04 -18.84 -1.19
C ALA A 111 -9.55 -19.00 -1.49
N TRP A 112 -8.68 -18.31 -0.75
CA TRP A 112 -7.24 -18.48 -0.87
C TRP A 112 -6.77 -19.90 -0.51
N ILE A 113 -7.22 -20.44 0.64
CA ILE A 113 -6.85 -21.81 1.04
C ILE A 113 -7.31 -22.82 -0.01
N ASP A 114 -8.57 -22.72 -0.43
CA ASP A 114 -9.17 -23.62 -1.44
C ASP A 114 -8.49 -23.48 -2.81
N SER A 115 -7.92 -22.32 -3.11
CA SER A 115 -7.14 -22.09 -4.34
C SER A 115 -5.71 -22.67 -4.31
N GLY A 116 -5.31 -23.28 -3.18
CA GLY A 116 -4.01 -23.93 -3.00
C GLY A 116 -3.14 -23.29 -1.91
N ALA A 117 -3.64 -22.28 -1.20
CA ALA A 117 -2.91 -21.56 -0.18
C ALA A 117 -1.53 -21.08 -0.66
N ASP A 118 -1.45 -20.55 -1.89
CA ASP A 118 -0.16 -20.17 -2.46
C ASP A 118 0.46 -19.02 -1.65
N TRP A 119 1.54 -19.34 -0.94
CA TRP A 119 2.33 -18.40 -0.14
C TRP A 119 3.72 -18.31 -0.76
N PRO A 120 4.18 -17.10 -1.16
CA PRO A 120 5.50 -16.89 -1.74
C PRO A 120 6.64 -17.37 -0.82
N THR A 121 7.50 -18.25 -1.33
CA THR A 121 8.67 -18.74 -0.58
C THR A 121 9.57 -17.57 -0.16
N GLY A 122 10.03 -17.58 1.09
CA GLY A 122 10.90 -16.53 1.64
C GLY A 122 10.18 -15.26 2.11
N LEU A 123 8.90 -15.06 1.77
CA LEU A 123 8.12 -13.93 2.28
C LEU A 123 7.80 -14.15 3.77
N LYS A 124 8.42 -13.32 4.62
CA LYS A 124 8.06 -13.20 6.03
C LYS A 124 7.17 -12.00 6.24
N LEU A 125 6.09 -12.20 6.98
CA LEU A 125 5.22 -11.11 7.41
C LEU A 125 5.82 -10.42 8.63
N THR A 126 5.50 -9.15 8.79
CA THR A 126 5.72 -8.43 10.04
C THR A 126 4.36 -8.01 10.61
N PRO A 127 4.19 -7.93 11.93
CA PRO A 127 2.96 -7.42 12.51
C PRO A 127 2.66 -6.00 11.99
N ILE A 128 1.50 -5.82 11.36
CA ILE A 128 1.03 -4.52 10.88
C ILE A 128 -0.15 -4.13 11.76
N GLY A 129 0.05 -3.16 12.66
CA GLY A 129 -0.95 -2.79 13.66
C GLY A 129 -0.77 -3.46 15.03
N GLY A 130 0.47 -3.85 15.37
CA GLY A 130 0.78 -4.51 16.63
C GLY A 130 2.17 -4.16 17.16
N ALA A 131 2.55 -2.88 17.17
CA ALA A 131 3.52 -2.34 18.11
C ALA A 131 2.80 -1.27 18.92
N THR A 132 2.28 -1.67 20.08
CA THR A 132 1.58 -0.84 21.06
C THR A 132 0.20 -0.29 20.71
N ALA A 133 -0.79 -1.16 20.43
CA ALA A 133 -2.11 -0.92 21.02
C ALA A 133 -2.05 -1.38 22.49
N LYS A 134 -1.24 -0.70 23.31
CA LYS A 134 -1.57 -0.63 24.74
C LYS A 134 -3.03 -0.18 24.77
N LYS A 135 -3.91 -0.94 25.45
CA LYS A 135 -5.28 -0.53 25.83
C LYS A 135 -5.34 0.99 25.74
N GLU A 136 -6.00 1.53 24.71
CA GLU A 136 -5.92 2.96 24.37
C GLU A 136 -6.07 3.70 25.68
N LYS A 137 -4.97 4.30 26.13
CA LYS A 137 -4.91 4.82 27.48
C LYS A 137 -5.91 5.95 27.43
N GLU A 138 -7.08 5.71 28.03
CA GLU A 138 -8.23 6.61 28.01
C GLU A 138 -7.68 8.03 28.08
N LEU A 139 -7.99 8.82 27.05
CA LEU A 139 -7.44 10.15 26.93
C LEU A 139 -7.71 10.86 28.26
N PRO A 140 -6.71 11.55 28.85
CA PRO A 140 -7.00 12.36 30.01
C PRO A 140 -8.13 13.33 29.62
N PRO A 141 -8.98 13.74 30.58
CA PRO A 141 -9.97 14.77 30.32
C PRO A 141 -9.28 15.95 29.61
N ALA A 142 -9.89 16.45 28.54
CA ALA A 142 -9.27 17.55 27.82
C ALA A 142 -9.10 18.75 28.77
N PRO A 143 -8.03 19.56 28.56
CA PRO A 143 -7.92 20.83 29.24
C PRO A 143 -9.23 21.61 29.08
N LYS A 144 -9.69 22.25 30.16
CA LYS A 144 -10.83 23.15 30.06
C LYS A 144 -10.47 24.26 29.09
N ALA A 145 -11.34 24.48 28.10
CA ALA A 145 -11.14 25.54 27.12
C ALA A 145 -11.03 26.90 27.82
N THR A 146 -9.90 27.57 27.62
CA THR A 146 -9.63 28.93 28.02
C THR A 146 -10.47 29.91 27.18
N SER A 147 -10.61 31.15 27.67
CA SER A 147 -11.21 32.24 26.90
C SER A 147 -10.42 32.53 25.61
N GLY A 148 -9.08 32.39 25.66
CA GLY A 148 -8.20 32.49 24.50
C GLY A 148 -8.50 31.44 23.44
N GLU A 149 -8.66 30.17 23.83
CA GLU A 149 -9.04 29.08 22.93
C GLU A 149 -10.40 29.30 22.28
N THR A 150 -11.37 29.79 23.04
CA THR A 150 -12.72 30.07 22.54
C THR A 150 -12.68 31.15 21.45
N LYS A 151 -11.90 32.22 21.69
CA LYS A 151 -11.67 33.28 20.71
C LYS A 151 -10.93 32.75 19.46
N ALA A 152 -9.90 31.94 19.65
CA ALA A 152 -9.12 31.37 18.56
C ALA A 152 -9.99 30.49 17.64
N VAL A 153 -10.84 29.64 18.22
CA VAL A 153 -11.77 28.81 17.44
C VAL A 153 -12.82 29.65 16.70
N ALA A 154 -13.32 30.73 17.30
CA ALA A 154 -14.21 31.65 16.60
C ALA A 154 -13.52 32.35 15.42
N GLU A 155 -12.27 32.78 15.57
CA GLU A 155 -11.48 33.37 14.47
C GLU A 155 -11.15 32.35 13.36
N LEU A 156 -10.87 31.09 13.71
CA LEU A 156 -10.72 30.01 12.73
C LEU A 156 -12.01 29.77 11.94
N ALA A 157 -13.17 29.79 12.60
CA ALA A 157 -14.46 29.63 11.94
C ALA A 157 -14.73 30.75 10.92
N LYS A 158 -14.35 32.00 11.21
CA LYS A 158 -14.42 33.12 10.25
C LYS A 158 -13.55 32.90 9.02
N ALA A 159 -12.44 32.17 9.16
CA ALA A 159 -11.57 31.77 8.06
C ALA A 159 -12.03 30.48 7.34
N GLY A 160 -13.22 29.96 7.67
CA GLY A 160 -13.76 28.71 7.11
C GLY A 160 -13.09 27.45 7.64
N ILE A 161 -12.38 27.53 8.78
CA ILE A 161 -11.67 26.41 9.40
C ILE A 161 -12.44 25.98 10.64
N THR A 162 -12.83 24.71 10.69
CA THR A 162 -13.55 24.16 11.85
C THR A 162 -12.62 23.39 12.78
N ALA A 163 -12.63 23.74 14.06
CA ALA A 163 -12.03 22.94 15.12
C ALA A 163 -13.12 22.12 15.82
N ARG A 164 -13.32 20.88 15.36
CA ARG A 164 -14.42 20.00 15.80
C ARG A 164 -14.03 19.18 17.02
N GLU A 165 -14.99 18.85 17.86
CA GLU A 165 -14.78 17.83 18.89
C GLU A 165 -14.58 16.45 18.26
N ILE A 166 -13.67 15.66 18.84
CA ILE A 166 -13.39 14.30 18.40
C ILE A 166 -14.49 13.33 18.88
N ALA A 167 -14.97 13.56 20.09
CA ALA A 167 -16.10 12.85 20.67
C ALA A 167 -16.96 13.81 21.50
N GLN A 168 -18.26 13.56 21.55
CA GLN A 168 -19.22 14.40 22.27
C GLN A 168 -18.82 14.53 23.75
N GLY A 169 -18.65 15.76 24.23
CA GLY A 169 -18.33 16.04 25.62
C GLY A 169 -16.87 15.75 26.00
N SER A 170 -16.03 15.34 25.05
CA SER A 170 -14.60 15.12 25.30
C SER A 170 -13.81 16.42 25.42
N ASN A 171 -14.32 17.51 24.82
CA ASN A 171 -13.61 18.78 24.61
C ASN A 171 -12.26 18.63 23.85
N TRP A 172 -11.88 17.44 23.37
CA TRP A 172 -10.71 17.25 22.53
C TRP A 172 -11.02 17.66 21.10
N ARG A 173 -10.12 18.41 20.46
CA ARG A 173 -10.36 18.97 19.13
C ARG A 173 -9.53 18.33 18.03
N TYR A 174 -10.12 18.32 16.84
CA TYR A 174 -9.50 17.98 15.57
C TYR A 174 -9.66 19.15 14.57
N ILE A 175 -8.59 19.47 13.85
CA ILE A 175 -8.59 20.44 12.76
C ILE A 175 -8.13 19.75 11.46
N ASN A 176 -8.90 19.93 10.39
CA ASN A 176 -8.54 19.51 9.04
C ASN A 176 -8.28 20.72 8.14
N LEU A 177 -7.04 20.84 7.65
CA LEU A 177 -6.60 21.88 6.72
C LEU A 177 -6.24 21.30 5.34
N ARG A 178 -6.51 20.02 5.06
CA ARG A 178 -6.08 19.35 3.82
C ARG A 178 -6.71 20.00 2.58
N VAL A 179 -5.99 20.98 2.03
CA VAL A 179 -6.23 21.62 0.75
C VAL A 179 -4.88 21.67 0.04
N VAL A 180 -4.70 20.80 -0.94
CA VAL A 180 -3.41 20.57 -1.60
C VAL A 180 -2.94 21.86 -2.29
N GLY A 181 -1.67 22.21 -2.09
CA GLY A 181 -1.04 23.43 -2.63
C GLY A 181 -1.53 24.73 -1.97
N LYS A 182 -2.40 24.66 -0.96
CA LYS A 182 -2.88 25.87 -0.29
C LYS A 182 -1.83 26.37 0.70
N LYS A 183 -1.49 27.64 0.59
CA LYS A 183 -0.81 28.40 1.64
C LYS A 183 -1.84 29.12 2.50
N PHE A 184 -1.84 28.84 3.80
CA PHE A 184 -2.70 29.57 4.75
C PHE A 184 -2.02 30.84 5.25
N ASP A 185 -2.82 31.84 5.59
CA ASP A 185 -2.35 33.09 6.20
C ASP A 185 -1.68 32.83 7.57
N ALA A 186 -0.66 33.61 7.93
CA ALA A 186 0.03 33.49 9.21
C ALA A 186 -0.91 33.58 10.43
N LYS A 187 -2.00 34.36 10.32
CA LYS A 187 -3.04 34.50 11.34
C LYS A 187 -3.73 33.17 11.64
N VAL A 188 -3.89 32.28 10.65
CA VAL A 188 -4.47 30.95 10.87
C VAL A 188 -3.62 30.16 11.86
N TRP A 189 -2.31 30.15 11.66
CA TRP A 189 -1.37 29.47 12.55
C TRP A 189 -1.29 30.14 13.92
N ASP A 190 -1.48 31.46 13.99
CA ASP A 190 -1.58 32.19 15.26
C ASP A 190 -2.81 31.81 16.08
N GLN A 191 -3.92 31.50 15.42
CA GLN A 191 -5.09 30.95 16.11
C GLN A 191 -4.87 29.48 16.47
N ILE A 192 -4.31 28.67 15.58
CA ILE A 192 -4.11 27.22 15.82
C ILE A 192 -3.23 26.99 17.04
N LYS A 193 -2.12 27.73 17.21
CA LYS A 193 -1.23 27.56 18.38
C LYS A 193 -1.93 27.78 19.72
N ASP A 194 -3.04 28.52 19.74
CA ASP A 194 -3.78 28.83 20.95
C ASP A 194 -4.87 27.79 21.23
N VAL A 195 -5.12 26.82 20.34
CA VAL A 195 -6.04 25.70 20.55
C VAL A 195 -5.35 24.59 21.35
N SER A 196 -5.11 24.81 22.64
CA SER A 196 -4.34 23.89 23.51
C SER A 196 -4.97 22.51 23.70
N ASN A 197 -6.30 22.40 23.52
CA ASN A 197 -7.04 21.14 23.44
C ASN A 197 -7.05 20.49 22.04
N LEU A 198 -6.17 20.90 21.13
CA LEU A 198 -5.99 20.23 19.84
C LEU A 198 -5.25 18.91 20.02
N LEU A 199 -5.93 17.81 19.69
CA LEU A 199 -5.38 16.46 19.76
C LEU A 199 -4.88 15.98 18.40
N GLU A 200 -5.54 16.43 17.34
CA GLU A 200 -5.28 15.99 15.97
C GLU A 200 -5.28 17.15 14.97
N LEU A 201 -4.24 17.20 14.13
CA LEU A 201 -4.11 18.17 13.05
C LEU A 201 -3.77 17.47 11.74
N ASN A 202 -4.61 17.68 10.73
CA ASN A 202 -4.33 17.27 9.37
C ASN A 202 -3.99 18.48 8.49
N ALA A 203 -2.71 18.64 8.16
CA ALA A 203 -2.20 19.67 7.24
C ALA A 203 -1.51 19.03 6.02
N ALA A 204 -1.97 17.84 5.61
CA ALA A 204 -1.45 17.17 4.43
C ALA A 204 -1.66 18.02 3.16
N GLY A 205 -0.63 18.08 2.31
CA GLY A 205 -0.64 18.83 1.05
C GLY A 205 -0.56 20.35 1.20
N VAL A 206 -0.46 20.88 2.42
CA VAL A 206 -0.44 22.32 2.69
C VAL A 206 0.96 22.88 2.48
N GLU A 207 1.05 24.10 1.96
CA GLU A 207 2.30 24.86 1.94
C GLU A 207 2.56 25.46 3.32
N LEU A 208 3.61 24.96 3.98
CA LEU A 208 4.02 25.33 5.33
C LEU A 208 5.39 26.00 5.33
N THR A 209 5.55 26.99 6.20
CA THR A 209 6.84 27.61 6.50
C THR A 209 7.39 27.12 7.84
N ASP A 210 8.69 27.33 8.08
CA ASP A 210 9.32 26.99 9.37
C ASP A 210 8.67 27.73 10.55
N ALA A 211 8.17 28.95 10.32
CA ALA A 211 7.45 29.74 11.32
C ALA A 211 6.09 29.11 11.68
N ASP A 212 5.41 28.49 10.71
CA ASP A 212 4.13 27.82 10.94
C ASP A 212 4.32 26.57 11.80
N LEU A 213 5.34 25.75 11.50
CA LEU A 213 5.66 24.57 12.31
C LEU A 213 6.16 24.94 13.72
N ALA A 214 6.90 26.04 13.87
CA ALA A 214 7.31 26.54 15.18
C ALA A 214 6.10 26.89 16.07
N LYS A 215 5.02 27.41 15.47
CA LYS A 215 3.74 27.66 16.17
C LYS A 215 3.07 26.34 16.57
N LEU A 216 3.09 25.34 15.70
CA LEU A 216 2.56 24.00 16.04
C LEU A 216 3.26 23.37 17.23
N GLY A 217 4.56 23.66 17.45
CA GLY A 217 5.32 23.24 18.63
C GLY A 217 4.71 23.64 19.98
N LYS A 218 3.80 24.62 20.02
CA LYS A 218 3.10 25.02 21.25
C LYS A 218 1.96 24.08 21.65
N LEU A 219 1.54 23.20 20.74
CA LEU A 219 0.42 22.28 20.95
C LEU A 219 0.86 21.01 21.68
N THR A 220 1.29 21.15 22.93
CA THR A 220 1.90 20.05 23.70
C THR A 220 0.97 18.85 23.95
N ASN A 221 -0.35 19.00 23.74
CA ASN A 221 -1.33 17.90 23.80
C ASN A 221 -1.52 17.17 22.46
N LEU A 222 -0.94 17.65 21.36
CA LEU A 222 -1.11 17.06 20.03
C LEU A 222 -0.58 15.62 20.01
N ARG A 223 -1.42 14.68 19.56
CA ARG A 223 -1.09 13.26 19.43
C ARG A 223 -0.93 12.81 17.99
N ARG A 224 -1.68 13.41 17.06
CA ARG A 224 -1.62 13.04 15.64
C ARG A 224 -1.39 14.25 14.77
N LEU A 225 -0.28 14.22 14.03
CA LEU A 225 0.10 15.27 13.09
C LEU A 225 0.29 14.67 11.69
N ASN A 226 -0.58 15.03 10.75
CA ASN A 226 -0.45 14.62 9.36
C ASN A 226 0.10 15.76 8.50
N LEU A 227 1.28 15.57 7.94
CA LEU A 227 2.01 16.51 7.08
C LEU A 227 2.36 15.86 5.72
N ALA A 228 1.68 14.78 5.33
CA ALA A 228 1.93 14.10 4.07
C ALA A 228 1.82 15.08 2.89
N ASN A 229 2.79 15.08 1.98
CA ASN A 229 2.90 15.95 0.81
C ASN A 229 2.90 17.46 1.13
N ALA A 230 3.14 17.85 2.38
CA ALA A 230 3.33 19.25 2.74
C ALA A 230 4.77 19.70 2.41
N THR A 231 4.99 21.01 2.27
CA THR A 231 6.32 21.58 1.98
C THR A 231 7.22 21.62 3.21
N VAL A 232 7.50 20.46 3.80
CA VAL A 232 8.27 20.30 5.04
C VAL A 232 9.71 19.87 4.72
N LYS A 233 10.68 20.50 5.41
CA LYS A 233 12.12 20.22 5.33
C LYS A 233 12.72 20.04 6.73
N ASP A 234 13.99 19.70 6.81
CA ASP A 234 14.67 19.41 8.10
C ASP A 234 14.59 20.55 9.12
N SER A 235 14.74 21.80 8.68
CA SER A 235 14.65 22.97 9.57
C SER A 235 13.27 23.10 10.21
N SER A 236 12.22 22.69 9.50
CA SER A 236 10.83 22.77 9.97
C SER A 236 10.55 21.81 11.13
N LEU A 237 11.26 20.68 11.23
CA LEU A 237 11.05 19.68 12.28
C LEU A 237 11.61 20.11 13.65
N ALA A 238 12.50 21.11 13.69
CA ALA A 238 13.05 21.62 14.95
C ALA A 238 11.98 22.15 15.90
N GLY A 239 10.94 22.77 15.34
CA GLY A 239 9.80 23.30 16.10
C GLY A 239 8.93 22.22 16.75
N LEU A 240 9.06 20.95 16.37
CA LEU A 240 8.17 19.88 16.84
C LEU A 240 8.73 19.10 18.03
N LYS A 241 9.96 19.37 18.47
CA LYS A 241 10.63 18.67 19.60
C LYS A 241 9.87 18.77 20.92
N THR A 242 9.05 19.79 21.07
CA THR A 242 8.24 20.08 22.27
C THR A 242 6.95 19.25 22.33
N LEU A 243 6.58 18.55 21.25
CA LEU A 243 5.36 17.73 21.17
C LEU A 243 5.51 16.39 21.88
N ALA A 244 5.79 16.41 23.18
CA ALA A 244 6.11 15.23 23.98
C ALA A 244 4.97 14.18 24.05
N ASN A 245 3.75 14.55 23.64
CA ASN A 245 2.59 13.66 23.55
C ASN A 245 2.32 13.12 22.13
N LEU A 246 3.16 13.45 21.15
CA LEU A 246 2.95 13.01 19.77
C LEU A 246 3.13 11.50 19.65
N GLU A 247 2.12 10.84 19.09
CA GLU A 247 2.04 9.38 18.89
C GLU A 247 2.08 9.00 17.41
N TYR A 248 1.58 9.89 16.55
CA TYR A 248 1.52 9.69 15.11
C TYR A 248 2.08 10.91 14.39
N ILE A 249 3.02 10.66 13.47
CA ILE A 249 3.45 11.66 12.49
C ILE A 249 3.52 11.04 11.10
N ASN A 250 2.99 11.75 10.11
CA ASN A 250 3.08 11.37 8.71
C ASN A 250 3.81 12.45 7.91
N LEU A 251 4.96 12.08 7.36
CA LEU A 251 5.87 12.91 6.56
C LEU A 251 6.05 12.33 5.14
N VAL A 252 5.08 11.53 4.68
CA VAL A 252 5.12 10.93 3.34
C VAL A 252 5.24 12.02 2.27
N GLY A 253 6.08 11.83 1.26
CA GLY A 253 6.20 12.78 0.14
C GLY A 253 6.75 14.16 0.54
N THR A 254 7.50 14.26 1.65
CA THR A 254 8.13 15.51 2.10
C THR A 254 9.61 15.57 1.74
N GLN A 255 10.24 16.74 1.87
CA GLN A 255 11.68 16.93 1.57
C GLN A 255 12.59 16.66 2.78
N VAL A 256 12.07 15.98 3.81
CA VAL A 256 12.80 15.64 5.03
C VAL A 256 13.86 14.57 4.77
N THR A 257 15.04 14.75 5.35
CA THR A 257 16.20 13.84 5.28
C THR A 257 16.49 13.17 6.63
N ASP A 258 17.52 12.33 6.67
CA ASP A 258 18.04 11.70 7.89
C ASP A 258 18.32 12.72 9.01
N ALA A 259 18.86 13.89 8.65
CA ALA A 259 19.15 14.96 9.60
C ALA A 259 17.87 15.54 10.23
N GLY A 260 16.79 15.65 9.44
CA GLY A 260 15.49 16.09 9.92
C GLY A 260 14.84 15.09 10.87
N VAL A 261 14.75 13.82 10.49
CA VAL A 261 14.09 12.81 11.35
C VAL A 261 14.83 12.53 12.65
N LYS A 262 16.16 12.74 12.70
CA LYS A 262 16.93 12.68 13.94
C LYS A 262 16.40 13.64 15.02
N GLN A 263 15.76 14.73 14.61
CA GLN A 263 15.13 15.67 15.54
C GLN A 263 13.90 15.09 16.27
N LEU A 264 13.29 14.04 15.73
CA LEU A 264 12.13 13.36 16.33
C LEU A 264 12.54 12.34 17.39
N ALA A 265 13.83 12.02 17.54
CA ALA A 265 14.34 11.01 18.46
C ALA A 265 13.97 11.25 19.94
N GLY A 266 13.70 12.50 20.33
CA GLY A 266 13.27 12.87 21.68
C GLY A 266 11.78 12.59 21.96
N LEU A 267 10.97 12.36 20.93
CA LEU A 267 9.51 12.15 21.05
C LEU A 267 9.20 10.69 21.39
N LYS A 268 9.52 10.30 22.63
CA LYS A 268 9.47 8.90 23.10
C LYS A 268 8.08 8.25 23.08
N LYS A 269 7.01 9.02 22.87
CA LYS A 269 5.64 8.52 22.72
C LYS A 269 5.24 8.23 21.28
N LEU A 270 6.10 8.53 20.29
CA LEU A 270 5.83 8.18 18.91
C LEU A 270 5.64 6.67 18.77
N GLN A 271 4.53 6.30 18.15
CA GLN A 271 4.14 4.93 17.85
C GLN A 271 4.14 4.68 16.34
N ASN A 272 3.80 5.69 15.54
CA ASN A 272 3.70 5.56 14.08
C ASN A 272 4.39 6.73 13.38
N VAL A 273 5.39 6.43 12.58
CA VAL A 273 6.17 7.39 11.78
C VAL A 273 6.18 6.92 10.33
N TYR A 274 5.55 7.69 9.45
CA TYR A 274 5.48 7.39 8.01
C TYR A 274 6.38 8.34 7.22
N LEU A 275 7.29 7.76 6.42
CA LEU A 275 8.39 8.42 5.73
C LEU A 275 8.49 8.01 4.25
N PHE A 276 7.50 7.27 3.72
CA PHE A 276 7.48 6.87 2.32
C PHE A 276 7.60 8.09 1.38
N GLU A 277 8.35 7.96 0.28
CA GLU A 277 8.60 9.08 -0.65
C GLU A 277 9.23 10.34 -0.02
N SER A 278 9.80 10.25 1.19
CA SER A 278 10.70 11.28 1.72
C SER A 278 12.15 11.08 1.26
N LYS A 279 13.05 11.98 1.65
CA LYS A 279 14.51 11.84 1.42
C LYS A 279 15.23 11.09 2.55
N VAL A 280 14.49 10.47 3.47
CA VAL A 280 15.07 9.65 4.53
C VAL A 280 15.56 8.31 3.95
N THR A 281 16.80 7.97 4.23
CA THR A 281 17.45 6.74 3.79
C THR A 281 17.15 5.57 4.73
N ASP A 282 17.47 4.35 4.31
CA ASP A 282 17.37 3.17 5.18
C ASP A 282 18.29 3.27 6.40
N ALA A 283 19.44 3.96 6.28
CA ALA A 283 20.34 4.24 7.38
C ALA A 283 19.70 5.19 8.40
N GLY A 284 19.07 6.28 7.93
CA GLY A 284 18.30 7.19 8.80
C GLY A 284 17.14 6.49 9.51
N VAL A 285 16.43 5.59 8.83
CA VAL A 285 15.40 4.75 9.46
C VAL A 285 15.99 3.83 10.53
N ALA A 286 17.13 3.20 10.26
CA ALA A 286 17.80 2.33 11.23
C ALA A 286 18.23 3.10 12.48
N GLU A 287 18.77 4.32 12.34
CA GLU A 287 19.07 5.20 13.47
C GLU A 287 17.82 5.60 14.24
N LEU A 288 16.75 5.98 13.55
CA LEU A 288 15.49 6.38 14.20
C LEU A 288 14.86 5.21 14.96
N LYS A 289 14.92 3.99 14.41
CA LYS A 289 14.48 2.75 15.09
C LYS A 289 15.28 2.48 16.36
N LYS A 290 16.61 2.72 16.36
CA LYS A 290 17.43 2.63 17.58
C LYS A 290 16.99 3.65 18.64
N ALA A 291 16.66 4.87 18.22
CA ALA A 291 16.25 5.94 19.13
C ALA A 291 14.80 5.79 19.67
N LEU A 292 13.92 5.18 18.87
CA LEU A 292 12.50 4.97 19.12
C LEU A 292 12.12 3.48 18.91
N PRO A 293 12.63 2.55 19.73
CA PRO A 293 12.49 1.11 19.50
C PRO A 293 11.04 0.60 19.57
N ALA A 294 10.13 1.36 20.20
CA ALA A 294 8.71 1.01 20.27
C ALA A 294 7.89 1.56 19.09
N ALA A 295 8.46 2.44 18.27
CA ALA A 295 7.73 3.07 17.17
C ALA A 295 7.77 2.20 15.90
N ARG A 296 6.62 2.04 15.24
CA ARG A 296 6.57 1.60 13.85
C ARG A 296 7.06 2.74 12.95
N ILE A 297 8.18 2.50 12.28
CA ILE A 297 8.78 3.43 11.32
C ILE A 297 8.75 2.78 9.94
N ASP A 298 8.05 3.44 9.02
CA ASP A 298 7.74 2.93 7.67
C ASP A 298 8.20 3.94 6.61
N ASN A 299 9.20 3.57 5.81
CA ASN A 299 9.69 4.34 4.66
C ASN A 299 9.33 3.67 3.31
N GLY A 300 8.46 2.67 3.32
CA GLY A 300 8.09 1.84 2.17
C GLY A 300 9.25 1.06 1.55
N ALA A 301 10.29 0.70 2.32
CA ALA A 301 11.35 -0.20 1.86
C ALA A 301 10.77 -1.53 1.32
N ASP A 302 9.73 -2.06 1.95
CA ASP A 302 9.05 -3.29 1.50
C ASP A 302 8.43 -3.12 0.10
N LEU A 303 7.86 -1.95 -0.19
CA LEU A 303 7.31 -1.62 -1.51
C LEU A 303 8.40 -1.46 -2.57
N LYS A 304 9.53 -0.85 -2.21
CA LYS A 304 10.70 -0.69 -3.10
C LYS A 304 11.32 -2.05 -3.44
N ALA A 305 11.46 -2.92 -2.45
CA ALA A 305 11.98 -4.28 -2.63
C ALA A 305 11.04 -5.11 -3.51
N PHE A 306 9.73 -5.01 -3.31
CA PHE A 306 8.75 -5.64 -4.19
C PHE A 306 8.83 -5.13 -5.63
N ALA A 307 8.89 -3.81 -5.82
CA ALA A 307 9.01 -3.19 -7.14
C ALA A 307 10.30 -3.66 -7.87
N ALA A 308 11.43 -3.67 -7.17
CA ALA A 308 12.71 -4.15 -7.71
C ALA A 308 12.64 -5.63 -8.10
N ALA A 309 12.05 -6.48 -7.25
CA ALA A 309 11.87 -7.90 -7.55
C ALA A 309 10.96 -8.13 -8.77
N THR A 310 9.89 -7.34 -8.91
CA THR A 310 9.01 -7.42 -10.09
C THR A 310 9.70 -6.96 -11.37
N ALA A 311 10.51 -5.90 -11.31
CA ALA A 311 11.27 -5.42 -12.47
C ALA A 311 12.33 -6.44 -12.92
N ALA A 312 13.07 -7.01 -11.96
CA ALA A 312 14.06 -8.05 -12.25
C ALA A 312 13.42 -9.29 -12.88
N LYS A 313 12.24 -9.71 -12.40
CA LYS A 313 11.48 -10.82 -13.00
C LYS A 313 11.06 -10.51 -14.43
N ALA A 314 10.55 -9.30 -14.69
CA ALA A 314 10.15 -8.89 -16.04
C ALA A 314 11.32 -8.89 -17.04
N GLU A 315 12.53 -8.51 -16.61
CA GLU A 315 13.73 -8.58 -17.46
C GLU A 315 14.15 -10.01 -17.78
N VAL A 316 14.06 -10.94 -16.82
CA VAL A 316 14.35 -12.36 -17.03
C VAL A 316 13.34 -12.98 -17.98
N ASP A 317 12.05 -12.70 -17.80
CA ASP A 317 10.96 -13.20 -18.64
C ASP A 317 11.14 -12.71 -20.09
N LYS A 318 11.50 -11.44 -20.28
CA LYS A 318 11.80 -10.86 -21.61
C LYS A 318 13.00 -11.53 -22.28
N LYS A 319 14.11 -11.74 -21.56
CA LYS A 319 15.30 -12.44 -22.10
C LYS A 319 14.99 -13.89 -22.49
N ALA A 320 14.16 -14.57 -21.72
CA ALA A 320 13.73 -15.93 -22.03
C ALA A 320 12.84 -15.98 -23.29
N GLU A 321 11.96 -14.99 -23.48
CA GLU A 321 11.14 -14.86 -24.68
C GLU A 321 11.98 -14.55 -25.92
N ASP A 322 12.95 -13.63 -25.82
CA ASP A 322 13.86 -13.27 -26.91
C ASP A 322 14.76 -14.44 -27.31
N ALA A 323 15.29 -15.20 -26.34
CA ALA A 323 16.08 -16.40 -26.60
C ALA A 323 15.27 -17.51 -27.27
N LYS A 324 14.00 -17.67 -26.89
CA LYS A 324 13.09 -18.62 -27.52
C LYS A 324 12.80 -18.25 -28.97
N LYS A 325 12.53 -16.97 -29.25
CA LYS A 325 12.34 -16.46 -30.62
C LYS A 325 13.57 -16.66 -31.50
N ALA A 326 14.77 -16.44 -30.95
CA ALA A 326 16.03 -16.68 -31.66
C ALA A 326 16.26 -18.17 -31.97
N ALA A 327 15.96 -19.06 -31.03
CA ALA A 327 16.07 -20.51 -31.24
C ALA A 327 15.03 -21.05 -32.26
N ASP A 328 13.81 -20.51 -32.24
CA ASP A 328 12.76 -20.86 -33.21
C ASP A 328 13.08 -20.35 -34.63
N ALA A 329 13.79 -19.23 -34.75
CA ALA A 329 14.30 -18.73 -36.03
C ALA A 329 15.43 -19.62 -36.58
N ALA A 330 16.42 -19.99 -35.74
CA ALA A 330 17.53 -20.85 -36.15
C ALA A 330 17.07 -22.25 -36.62
N LYS A 331 16.02 -22.82 -35.99
CA LYS A 331 15.43 -24.10 -36.43
C LYS A 331 14.66 -24.03 -37.74
N LYS A 332 14.26 -22.84 -38.21
CA LYS A 332 13.65 -22.67 -39.53
C LYS A 332 14.68 -22.69 -40.66
N ASP A 333 15.92 -22.29 -40.39
CA ASP A 333 16.99 -22.25 -41.38
C ASP A 333 17.67 -23.62 -41.61
N GLU A 334 17.60 -24.56 -40.65
CA GLU A 334 18.14 -25.93 -40.79
C GLU A 334 17.25 -26.91 -41.58
N LYS A 335 16.03 -26.52 -41.97
CA LYS A 335 15.10 -27.36 -42.76
C LYS A 335 15.17 -27.06 -44.26
N LYS A 336 16.35 -27.18 -44.86
CA LYS A 336 16.49 -27.30 -46.33
C LYS A 336 17.34 -28.54 -46.65
N PRO A 337 16.74 -29.66 -47.11
CA PRO A 337 17.52 -30.83 -47.47
C PRO A 337 18.21 -30.63 -48.82
N ASP A 338 19.51 -30.87 -48.85
CA ASP A 338 20.29 -31.14 -50.06
C ASP A 338 19.81 -32.45 -50.73
N ALA A 339 19.69 -32.43 -52.06
CA ALA A 339 19.60 -33.65 -52.87
C ALA A 339 20.52 -33.51 -54.11
N PRO A 340 21.24 -34.58 -54.54
CA PRO A 340 22.34 -34.48 -55.50
C PRO A 340 21.98 -34.80 -56.97
N LYS A 341 22.83 -34.24 -57.87
CA LYS A 341 23.14 -34.44 -59.31
C LYS A 341 22.38 -35.46 -60.18
N ALA A 342 22.10 -35.07 -61.43
CA ALA A 342 22.40 -35.86 -62.65
C ALA A 342 22.42 -35.00 -63.94
N ASP A 343 23.42 -35.27 -64.78
CA ASP A 343 23.70 -34.73 -66.13
C ASP A 343 22.69 -35.15 -67.21
N GLU A 344 22.46 -34.33 -68.25
CA GLU A 344 22.71 -34.70 -69.66
C GLU A 344 22.51 -33.53 -70.66
N LYS A 345 23.58 -33.26 -71.44
CA LYS A 345 23.67 -32.95 -72.90
C LYS A 345 22.46 -32.28 -73.58
N LYS A 346 22.56 -31.17 -74.31
CA LYS A 346 23.28 -30.81 -75.57
C LYS A 346 22.40 -29.64 -76.12
N GLU A 347 22.79 -28.64 -76.90
CA GLU A 347 23.69 -28.53 -78.04
C GLU A 347 23.80 -27.03 -78.40
N ASP A 348 24.83 -26.72 -79.16
CA ASP A 348 25.38 -25.44 -79.60
C ASP A 348 24.45 -24.42 -80.29
N LYS A 349 24.75 -23.12 -80.08
CA LYS A 349 25.18 -22.09 -81.07
C LYS A 349 24.87 -20.67 -80.55
N LYS A 350 25.88 -19.82 -80.33
CA LYS A 350 26.32 -18.72 -81.23
C LYS A 350 25.15 -17.90 -81.78
N GLU A 351 25.03 -16.58 -81.65
CA GLU A 351 26.04 -15.53 -81.78
C GLU A 351 25.41 -14.18 -81.36
N ASP A 352 26.21 -13.36 -80.70
CA ASP A 352 26.47 -11.94 -80.94
C ASP A 352 25.37 -10.85 -81.04
N ALA A 353 25.57 -9.91 -80.10
CA ALA A 353 25.80 -8.47 -80.33
C ALA A 353 24.63 -7.52 -80.67
N LYS A 354 24.41 -6.64 -79.69
CA LYS A 354 24.25 -5.18 -79.81
C LYS A 354 23.12 -4.66 -80.72
N THR A 355 22.17 -3.96 -80.11
CA THR A 355 22.03 -2.52 -80.42
C THR A 355 21.29 -1.74 -79.33
N LYS A 356 21.83 -0.55 -79.06
CA LYS A 356 21.29 0.52 -78.21
C LYS A 356 20.20 1.29 -78.97
N ALA A 357 19.23 1.78 -78.19
CA ALA A 357 18.61 3.10 -78.23
C ALA A 357 17.97 3.62 -79.55
N LYS A 358 16.70 4.02 -79.48
CA LYS A 358 16.30 5.43 -79.27
C LYS A 358 14.78 5.62 -79.34
N LYS A 359 14.31 6.52 -78.46
CA LYS A 359 13.33 7.60 -78.67
C LYS A 359 11.99 7.24 -79.34
N ALA A 360 10.90 7.30 -78.58
CA ALA A 360 10.13 8.53 -78.30
C ALA A 360 9.27 8.95 -79.49
N ASN A 361 7.95 8.98 -79.31
CA ASN A 361 7.16 10.20 -79.40
C ASN A 361 5.72 9.92 -78.93
N ASP A 362 5.18 10.76 -78.05
CA ASP A 362 4.13 11.77 -78.35
C ASP A 362 2.73 11.12 -78.42
N LYS A 363 1.62 11.71 -77.96
CA LYS A 363 1.28 12.97 -77.28
C LYS A 363 -0.24 12.88 -77.09
N LYS A 364 -0.78 13.57 -76.07
CA LYS A 364 -2.18 14.05 -75.97
C LYS A 364 -3.28 13.01 -76.25
N LYS A 365 -4.11 12.67 -75.28
CA LYS A 365 -5.16 13.54 -74.76
C LYS A 365 -5.85 12.85 -73.59
#